data_AF-A0A3D4FSK8-F1
#
_entry.id   AF-A0A3D4FSK8-F1
#
_cell.length_a   1.000
_cell.length_b   1.000
_cell.length_c   1.000
_cell.angle_alpha   90.00
_cell.angle_beta   90.00
_cell.angle_gamma   90.00
#
_symmetry.space_group_name_H-M   'P 1'
#
loop_
_entity.id
_entity.type
_entity.pdbx_description
1 polymer ?
#
loop_
_entity_poly.entity_id
_entity_poly.type
_entity_poly.pdbx_seq_one_letter_code
_entity_poly.pdbx_strand_id
1 'polypeptide(L)'
;LRIVFRTHRGAEIDRTVSVELPSNVRGPIQLLIADGTTLARQERQESGQGLQATDLPQLVRAMNEARRNNQVYVQLRRTDEGAVMAGRRMPSLPPSVLEVLGADRSGPGFTRLRNTSIGEWSIALDHVVSGSRVLTLDLNNP
;
A
#
# COMPACT_ATOMS: atom_id res chain seq x y z
N LEU A 1 12.14 -2.56 -13.20
CA LEU A 1 12.60 -2.29 -11.82
C LEU A 1 13.55 -3.41 -11.38
N ARG A 2 14.81 -3.10 -11.08
CA ARG A 2 15.77 -4.07 -10.52
C ARG A 2 15.77 -3.99 -9.00
N ILE A 3 15.65 -5.13 -8.32
CA ILE A 3 15.61 -5.25 -6.87
C ILE A 3 16.69 -6.22 -6.44
N VAL A 4 17.54 -5.80 -5.50
CA VAL A 4 18.60 -6.64 -4.94
C VAL A 4 18.28 -6.94 -3.49
N PHE A 5 18.23 -8.22 -3.15
CA PHE A 5 18.05 -8.71 -1.80
C PHE A 5 19.37 -9.22 -1.27
N ARG A 6 19.57 -9.12 0.05
CA ARG A 6 20.73 -9.69 0.74
C ARG A 6 20.25 -10.72 1.75
N THR A 7 20.77 -11.94 1.63
CA THR A 7 20.54 -13.01 2.61
C THR A 7 21.30 -12.72 3.90
N HIS A 8 20.95 -13.43 4.98
CA HIS A 8 21.70 -13.33 6.23
C HIS A 8 23.17 -13.78 6.12
N ARG A 9 23.53 -14.54 5.06
CA ARG A 9 24.91 -14.97 4.77
C ARG A 9 25.64 -14.00 3.84
N GLY A 10 25.02 -12.88 3.47
CA GLY A 10 25.60 -11.88 2.58
C GLY A 10 25.46 -12.19 1.08
N ALA A 11 24.91 -13.34 0.69
CA ALA A 11 24.63 -13.64 -0.71
C ALA A 11 23.56 -12.68 -1.25
N GLU A 12 23.78 -12.17 -2.46
CA GLU A 12 22.86 -11.27 -3.14
C GLU A 12 21.94 -12.02 -4.10
N ILE A 13 20.68 -11.63 -4.15
CA ILE A 13 19.66 -12.19 -5.04
C ILE A 13 19.09 -11.04 -5.85
N ASP A 14 19.27 -11.07 -7.17
CA ASP A 14 18.69 -10.11 -8.09
C ASP A 14 17.34 -10.61 -8.60
N ARG A 15 16.35 -9.71 -8.61
CA ARG A 15 15.08 -9.90 -9.30
C ARG A 15 14.72 -8.64 -10.08
N THR A 16 14.24 -8.83 -11.29
CA THR A 16 13.72 -7.75 -12.14
C THR A 16 12.22 -7.92 -12.33
N VAL A 17 11.48 -6.82 -12.13
CA VAL A 17 10.04 -6.73 -12.38
C VAL A 17 9.77 -5.70 -13.46
N SER A 18 8.97 -6.09 -14.45
CA SER A 18 8.37 -5.18 -15.41
C SER A 18 7.18 -4.48 -14.74
N VAL A 19 7.34 -3.19 -14.47
CA VAL A 19 6.31 -2.34 -13.88
C VAL A 19 5.65 -1.58 -15.01
N GLU A 20 4.42 -1.96 -15.35
CA GLU A 20 3.64 -1.29 -16.37
C GLU A 20 3.04 0.00 -15.80
N LEU A 21 3.36 1.13 -16.42
CA LEU A 21 2.83 2.43 -16.03
C LEU A 21 1.56 2.70 -16.86
N PRO A 22 0.39 2.91 -16.22
CA PRO A 22 -0.82 3.26 -16.95
C PRO A 22 -0.64 4.62 -17.67
N SER A 23 -1.04 4.69 -18.94
CA SER A 23 -0.84 5.86 -19.80
C SER A 23 -1.58 7.12 -19.34
N ASN A 24 -2.59 6.96 -18.49
CA ASN A 24 -3.41 8.03 -17.91
C ASN A 24 -2.87 8.60 -16.59
N VAL A 25 -1.70 8.15 -16.12
CA VAL A 25 -1.09 8.64 -14.88
C VAL A 25 -0.10 9.76 -15.17
N ARG A 26 -0.19 10.85 -14.41
CA ARG A 26 0.65 12.04 -14.49
C ARG A 26 0.98 12.53 -13.07
N GLY A 27 2.06 13.29 -12.96
CA GLY A 27 2.51 13.88 -11.69
C GLY A 27 3.17 12.86 -10.76
N PRO A 28 3.30 13.19 -9.45
CA PRO A 28 4.04 12.37 -8.50
C PRO A 28 3.33 11.03 -8.22
N ILE A 29 4.08 9.96 -8.38
CA ILE A 29 3.71 8.60 -8.02
C ILE A 29 4.74 8.02 -7.04
N GLN A 30 4.31 7.05 -6.26
CA GLN A 30 5.15 6.29 -5.35
C GLN A 30 5.16 4.82 -5.75
N LEU A 31 6.35 4.25 -5.87
CA LEU A 31 6.55 2.81 -6.00
C LEU A 31 7.00 2.28 -4.63
N LEU A 32 6.09 1.59 -3.95
CA LEU A 32 6.40 0.88 -2.71
C LEU A 32 6.88 -0.52 -3.05
N ILE A 33 8.05 -0.88 -2.55
CA ILE A 33 8.58 -2.25 -2.54
C ILE A 33 8.54 -2.69 -1.09
N ALA A 34 7.81 -3.75 -0.75
CA ALA A 34 7.68 -4.19 0.64
C ALA A 34 7.52 -5.70 0.75
N ASP A 35 7.96 -6.24 1.89
CA ASP A 35 7.54 -7.56 2.33
C ASP A 35 6.04 -7.59 2.67
N GLY A 36 5.46 -8.80 2.72
CA GLY A 36 4.04 -9.01 2.99
C GLY A 36 3.56 -8.48 4.34
N THR A 37 4.36 -8.59 5.40
CA THR A 37 3.97 -8.10 6.73
C THR A 37 3.91 -6.58 6.79
N THR A 38 4.88 -5.91 6.15
CA THR A 38 4.97 -4.46 6.07
C THR A 38 3.83 -3.90 5.23
N LEU A 39 3.54 -4.50 4.07
CA LEU A 39 2.43 -4.09 3.21
C LEU A 39 1.07 -4.29 3.90
N ALA A 40 0.83 -5.46 4.50
CA ALA A 40 -0.44 -5.75 5.19
C ALA A 40 -0.67 -4.83 6.40
N ARG A 41 0.38 -4.40 7.10
CA ARG A 41 0.27 -3.41 8.17
C ARG A 41 -0.13 -2.04 7.61
N GLN A 42 0.50 -1.63 6.51
CA GLN A 42 0.20 -0.35 5.87
C GLN A 42 -1.23 -0.32 5.30
N GLU A 43 -1.69 -1.39 4.66
CA GLU A 43 -3.06 -1.51 4.14
C GLU A 43 -4.11 -1.40 5.26
N ARG A 44 -3.87 -2.04 6.40
CA ARG A 44 -4.74 -1.91 7.59
C ARG A 44 -4.77 -0.50 8.17
N GLN A 45 -3.64 0.21 8.13
CA GLN A 45 -3.57 1.61 8.56
C GLN A 45 -4.32 2.53 7.58
N GLU A 46 -4.27 2.25 6.29
CA GLU A 46 -4.91 3.04 5.23
C GLU A 46 -6.42 2.80 5.14
N SER A 47 -6.90 1.58 5.39
CA SER A 47 -8.33 1.25 5.32
C SER A 47 -9.14 1.76 6.51
N GLY A 48 -8.48 2.02 7.65
CA GLY A 48 -9.15 2.39 8.91
C GLY A 48 -10.04 1.27 9.49
N GLN A 49 -10.09 0.10 8.84
CA GLN A 49 -10.86 -1.06 9.27
C GLN A 49 -9.91 -2.04 9.97
N GLY A 50 -10.11 -2.23 11.27
CA GLY A 50 -9.60 -3.43 11.92
C GLY A 50 -10.30 -4.63 11.29
N LEU A 51 -9.55 -5.51 10.62
CA LEU A 51 -10.04 -6.82 10.18
C LEU A 51 -10.39 -7.64 11.43
N GLN A 52 -11.60 -7.50 11.94
CA GLN A 52 -12.18 -8.46 12.88
C GLN A 52 -13.05 -9.40 12.05
N ALA A 53 -12.53 -10.61 11.80
CA ALA A 53 -13.35 -11.69 11.27
C ALA A 53 -14.34 -12.10 12.36
N THR A 54 -15.63 -11.93 12.07
CA THR A 54 -16.72 -12.19 13.03
C THR A 54 -17.28 -13.61 12.87
N ASP A 55 -16.93 -14.29 11.78
CA ASP A 55 -17.37 -15.66 11.48
C ASP A 55 -16.25 -16.50 10.80
N LEU A 56 -16.44 -17.82 10.76
CA LEU A 56 -15.48 -18.76 10.16
C LEU A 56 -15.22 -18.49 8.66
N PRO A 57 -16.24 -18.26 7.81
CA PRO A 57 -16.01 -17.89 6.41
C PRO A 57 -15.12 -16.65 6.24
N GLN A 58 -15.33 -15.61 7.05
CA GLN A 58 -14.50 -14.40 7.05
C GLN A 58 -13.06 -14.71 7.49
N LEU A 59 -12.87 -15.58 8.48
CA LEU A 59 -11.53 -16.01 8.90
C LEU A 59 -10.80 -16.75 7.78
N VAL A 60 -11.47 -17.70 7.11
CA VAL A 60 -10.88 -18.44 5.99
C VAL A 60 -10.49 -17.50 4.84
N ARG A 61 -11.35 -16.54 4.51
CA ARG A 61 -11.02 -15.50 3.52
C ARG A 61 -9.82 -14.67 3.94
N ALA A 62 -9.80 -14.18 5.18
CA ALA A 62 -8.68 -13.41 5.73
C ALA A 62 -7.36 -14.19 5.69
N MET A 63 -7.39 -15.50 5.95
CA MET A 63 -6.21 -16.37 5.83
C MET A 63 -5.77 -16.56 4.38
N ASN A 64 -6.70 -16.76 3.45
CA ASN A 64 -6.39 -16.94 2.03
C ASN A 64 -5.87 -15.66 1.37
N GLU A 65 -6.36 -14.50 1.82
CA GLU A 65 -5.95 -13.18 1.35
C GLU A 65 -4.69 -12.66 2.07
N ALA A 66 -4.23 -13.36 3.12
CA ALA A 66 -3.06 -12.95 3.87
C ALA A 66 -1.82 -12.89 2.96
N ARG A 67 -1.11 -11.75 3.04
CA ARG A 67 0.15 -11.53 2.33
C ARG A 67 1.18 -12.58 2.74
N ARG A 68 1.89 -13.15 1.77
CA ARG A 68 2.92 -14.18 2.01
C ARG A 68 4.26 -13.55 2.34
N ASN A 69 4.98 -14.13 3.31
CA ASN A 69 6.25 -13.58 3.78
C ASN A 69 7.47 -13.99 2.92
N ASN A 70 7.31 -14.94 2.01
CA ASN A 70 8.29 -15.28 0.99
C ASN A 70 8.03 -14.56 -0.34
N GLN A 71 7.19 -13.52 -0.33
CA GLN A 71 6.91 -12.69 -1.48
C GLN A 71 7.31 -11.25 -1.20
N VAL A 72 7.77 -10.59 -2.27
CA VAL A 72 8.00 -9.16 -2.29
C VAL A 72 6.96 -8.55 -3.20
N TYR A 73 6.30 -7.52 -2.68
CA TYR A 73 5.24 -6.81 -3.37
C TYR A 73 5.80 -5.48 -3.87
N VAL A 74 5.53 -5.17 -5.13
CA VAL A 74 5.78 -3.88 -5.74
C VAL A 74 4.42 -3.25 -5.98
N GLN A 75 4.15 -2.12 -5.35
CA GLN A 75 2.87 -1.44 -5.47
C GLN A 75 3.08 -0.01 -5.99
N LEU A 76 2.46 0.27 -7.12
CA LEU A 76 2.40 1.60 -7.71
C LEU A 76 1.23 2.35 -7.07
N ARG A 77 1.52 3.51 -6.49
CA ARG A 77 0.59 4.29 -5.69
C ARG A 77 0.57 5.73 -6.20
N ARG A 78 -0.61 6.33 -6.20
CA ARG A 78 -0.78 7.79 -6.35
C ARG A 78 -1.09 8.37 -4.98
N THR A 79 -0.44 9.47 -4.61
CA THR A 79 -0.86 10.25 -3.45
C THR A 79 -2.19 10.91 -3.78
N ASP A 80 -3.23 10.56 -3.03
CA ASP A 80 -4.59 11.07 -3.19
C ASP A 80 -4.94 11.82 -1.90
N GLU A 81 -5.58 12.99 -1.98
CA GLU A 81 -6.00 13.77 -0.81
C GLU A 81 -7.42 13.39 -0.35
N GLY A 82 -7.78 12.11 -0.50
CA GLY A 82 -9.10 11.60 -0.16
C GLY A 82 -9.28 11.30 1.32
N ALA A 83 -10.52 11.15 1.77
CA ALA A 83 -10.84 10.64 3.10
C ALA A 83 -11.95 9.59 3.03
N VAL A 84 -11.89 8.59 3.91
CA VAL A 84 -12.98 7.65 4.14
C VAL A 84 -13.77 8.13 5.35
N MET A 85 -15.08 8.32 5.16
CA MET A 85 -16.02 8.61 6.25
C MET A 85 -17.18 7.62 6.18
N ALA A 86 -17.44 6.90 7.27
CA ALA A 86 -18.55 5.94 7.38
C ALA A 86 -18.64 4.92 6.22
N GLY A 87 -17.49 4.41 5.74
CA GLY A 87 -17.44 3.41 4.67
C GLY A 87 -17.61 3.94 3.24
N ARG A 88 -17.73 5.26 3.03
CA ARG A 88 -17.79 5.89 1.70
C ARG A 88 -16.52 6.69 1.41
N ARG A 89 -15.96 6.49 0.21
CA ARG A 89 -14.79 7.25 -0.30
C ARG A 89 -15.27 8.66 -0.66
N MET A 90 -14.70 9.69 -0.02
CA MET A 90 -14.92 11.08 -0.40
C MET A 90 -13.74 11.58 -1.25
N PRO A 91 -13.98 12.12 -2.46
CA PRO A 91 -12.94 12.78 -3.25
C PRO A 91 -12.49 14.07 -2.55
N SER A 92 -11.18 14.31 -2.54
CA SER A 92 -10.45 15.51 -2.11
C SER A 92 -11.27 16.57 -1.37
N LEU A 93 -11.30 16.50 -0.03
CA LEU A 93 -11.95 17.53 0.78
C LEU A 93 -11.06 18.78 0.82
N PRO A 94 -11.61 19.99 0.57
CA PRO A 94 -10.85 21.24 0.64
C PRO A 94 -10.11 21.40 1.98
N PRO A 95 -8.92 22.05 2.02
CA PRO A 95 -8.11 22.20 3.22
C PRO A 95 -8.86 22.77 4.43
N SER A 96 -9.82 23.67 4.18
CA SER A 96 -10.66 24.29 5.21
C SER A 96 -11.57 23.30 5.95
N VAL A 97 -11.95 22.19 5.33
CA VAL A 97 -12.78 21.14 5.95
C VAL A 97 -11.92 20.17 6.76
N LEU A 98 -10.64 19.99 6.40
CA LEU A 98 -9.69 19.16 7.14
C LEU A 98 -9.34 19.74 8.51
N GLU A 99 -9.27 21.07 8.65
CA GLU A 99 -8.98 21.73 9.93
C GLU A 99 -10.12 21.56 10.95
N VAL A 100 -11.38 21.70 10.49
CA VAL A 100 -12.55 21.54 11.36
C VAL A 100 -12.73 20.08 11.80
N LEU A 101 -12.51 19.12 10.90
CA LEU A 101 -12.62 17.69 11.21
C LEU A 101 -11.40 17.13 11.97
N GLY A 102 -10.22 17.75 11.84
CA GLY A 102 -9.00 17.35 12.56
C GLY A 102 -8.98 17.79 14.04
N ALA A 103 -9.82 18.76 14.41
CA ALA A 103 -9.97 19.25 15.77
C ALA A 103 -10.78 18.26 16.66
N ASP A 104 -11.66 17.46 16.07
CA ASP A 104 -12.51 16.49 16.78
C ASP A 104 -11.96 15.06 16.62
N ARG A 105 -10.90 14.75 17.39
CA ARG A 105 -10.27 13.41 17.40
C ARG A 105 -11.13 12.30 18.04
N SER A 106 -12.39 12.59 18.36
CA SER A 106 -13.29 11.72 19.14
C SER A 106 -14.51 11.21 18.35
N GLY A 107 -14.62 11.51 17.05
CA GLY A 107 -15.73 11.03 16.20
C GLY A 107 -15.40 9.71 15.48
N PRO A 108 -16.37 8.79 15.32
CA PRO A 108 -16.13 7.51 14.65
C PRO A 108 -15.90 7.72 13.15
N GLY A 109 -14.71 7.34 12.66
CA GLY A 109 -14.55 6.90 11.27
C GLY A 109 -14.01 7.90 10.26
N PHE A 110 -13.10 8.82 10.63
CA PHE A 110 -12.33 9.60 9.65
C PHE A 110 -10.93 9.02 9.46
N THR A 111 -10.67 8.37 8.31
CA THR A 111 -9.32 7.94 7.91
C THR A 111 -8.95 8.64 6.62
N ARG A 112 -7.93 9.51 6.65
CA ARG A 112 -7.37 10.10 5.43
C ARG A 112 -6.78 8.98 4.58
N LEU A 113 -7.31 8.83 3.36
CA LEU A 113 -6.73 7.94 2.37
C LEU A 113 -5.50 8.68 1.85
N ARG A 114 -4.30 8.24 2.24
CA ARG A 114 -3.06 8.95 1.88
C ARG A 114 -2.54 8.56 0.51
N ASN A 115 -2.84 7.33 0.08
CA ASN A 115 -2.34 6.74 -1.16
C ASN A 115 -3.40 5.81 -1.74
N THR A 116 -3.58 5.86 -3.07
CA THR A 116 -4.41 4.94 -3.84
C THR A 116 -3.50 4.01 -4.65
N SER A 117 -3.62 2.70 -4.46
CA SER A 117 -2.93 1.70 -5.27
C SER A 117 -3.52 1.68 -6.69
N ILE A 118 -2.67 1.83 -7.70
CA ILE A 118 -3.03 1.84 -9.13
C ILE A 118 -2.41 0.67 -9.90
N GLY A 119 -1.53 -0.10 -9.27
CA GLY A 119 -0.94 -1.31 -9.83
C GLY A 119 -0.16 -2.09 -8.77
N GLU A 120 -0.15 -3.41 -8.87
CA GLU A 120 0.58 -4.27 -7.95
C GLU A 120 1.18 -5.48 -8.68
N TRP A 121 2.41 -5.82 -8.31
CA TRP A 121 3.15 -6.98 -8.79
C TRP A 121 3.74 -7.73 -7.59
N SER A 122 3.93 -9.03 -7.73
CA SER A 122 4.59 -9.84 -6.70
C SER A 122 5.66 -10.74 -7.30
N ILE A 123 6.71 -10.97 -6.51
CA ILE A 123 7.80 -11.89 -6.85
C ILE A 123 7.91 -12.89 -5.71
N ALA A 124 7.90 -14.18 -6.03
CA ALA A 124 8.23 -15.21 -5.06
C ALA A 124 9.74 -15.36 -4.89
N LEU A 125 10.16 -15.56 -3.64
CA LEU A 125 11.53 -15.91 -3.28
C LEU A 125 11.53 -17.22 -2.49
N ASP A 126 12.68 -17.89 -2.48
CA ASP A 126 12.92 -19.11 -1.70
C ASP A 126 13.24 -18.80 -0.22
N HIS A 127 13.13 -17.52 0.17
CA HIS A 127 13.47 -17.01 1.48
C HIS A 127 12.38 -16.09 2.00
N VAL A 128 12.26 -16.03 3.32
CA VAL A 128 11.49 -14.98 3.98
C VAL A 128 12.17 -13.64 3.73
N VAL A 129 11.39 -12.64 3.32
CA VAL A 129 11.87 -11.29 3.07
C VAL A 129 11.37 -10.35 4.15
N SER A 130 12.19 -9.39 4.51
CA SER A 130 11.86 -8.32 5.44
C SER A 130 12.39 -6.99 4.93
N GLY A 131 11.58 -5.95 5.06
CA GLY A 131 11.96 -4.58 4.75
C GLY A 131 11.06 -3.94 3.69
N SER A 132 11.24 -2.64 3.53
CA SER A 132 10.55 -1.87 2.51
C SER A 132 11.39 -0.73 1.98
N ARG A 133 11.06 -0.29 0.77
CA ARG A 133 11.63 0.88 0.12
C ARG A 133 10.54 1.59 -0.66
N VAL A 134 10.53 2.92 -0.58
CA VAL A 134 9.67 3.77 -1.40
C VAL A 134 10.54 4.53 -2.39
N LEU A 135 10.13 4.52 -3.66
CA LEU A 135 10.70 5.33 -4.72
C LEU A 135 9.62 6.32 -5.17
N THR A 136 9.92 7.61 -5.13
CA THR A 136 9.03 8.64 -5.68
C THR A 136 9.47 8.94 -7.11
N LEU A 137 8.54 8.92 -8.05
CA LEU A 137 8.77 9.26 -9.44
C LEU A 137 7.82 10.40 -9.81
N ASP A 138 8.28 11.35 -10.61
CA ASP A 138 7.43 12.40 -11.16
C ASP A 138 7.17 12.13 -12.64
N LEU A 139 5.92 11.85 -12.98
CA LEU A 139 5.48 11.58 -14.34
C LEU A 139 5.03 12.88 -15.01
N ASN A 140 5.95 13.82 -15.13
CA ASN A 140 5.79 15.05 -15.91
C ASN A 140 6.49 14.87 -17.27
N ASN A 141 5.66 14.51 -18.26
CA ASN A 141 5.84 14.37 -19.71
C ASN A 141 7.01 15.16 -20.37
N PRO A 142 7.70 14.66 -21.44
CA PRO A 142 7.98 13.31 -21.93
C PRO A 142 9.44 12.85 -21.70
#